data_AF-A0A7S0EMG7-F1
#
_entry.id   AF-A0A7S0EMG7-F1
#
_cell.length_a   1.000
_cell.length_b   1.000
_cell.length_c   1.000
_cell.angle_alpha   90.00
_cell.angle_beta   90.00
_cell.angle_gamma   90.00
#
_symmetry.space_group_name_H-M   'P 1'
#
loop_
_entity.id
_entity.type
_entity.pdbx_description
1 polymer ?
#
loop_
_entity_poly.entity_id
_entity_poly.type
_entity_poly.pdbx_seq_one_letter_code
_entity_poly.pdbx_strand_id
1 'polypeptide(L)'
;TVTSTLRLLLVRPKHLASRWTCVAWQAPRPTGSGKSKTAAPGLLALGSDSGSVVVWDVQRGEVVHEIEAHSQAVHDVVFDSGGALLTCGEDRLIKTWSCESGEQLDVLKAGKAAVHRLALSADGKQVLLAGTTIRLMQREGWKRLQRLPGHAEPASCLSFAPNEQFALSSADSRHLS
;
A
#
# COMPACT_ATOMS: atom_id res chain seq x y z
N THR A 1 24.30 -21.13 14.92
CA THR A 1 23.41 -19.96 14.72
C THR A 1 23.31 -19.69 13.25
N VAL A 2 22.32 -20.29 12.59
CA VAL A 2 22.06 -20.01 11.16
C VAL A 2 21.29 -18.69 11.13
N THR A 3 21.99 -17.58 10.95
CA THR A 3 21.37 -16.32 10.53
C THR A 3 20.89 -16.52 9.10
N SER A 4 19.70 -17.08 8.95
CA SER A 4 19.01 -17.16 7.67
C SER A 4 18.58 -15.75 7.28
N THR A 5 19.49 -14.98 6.68
CA THR A 5 19.11 -13.77 5.94
C THR A 5 18.32 -14.21 4.71
N LEU A 6 17.00 -14.06 4.77
CA LEU A 6 16.15 -14.09 3.59
C LEU A 6 16.56 -12.92 2.68
N ARG A 7 17.42 -13.21 1.70
CA ARG A 7 17.73 -12.28 0.60
C ARG A 7 16.93 -12.71 -0.60
N LEU A 8 15.84 -12.01 -0.86
CA LEU A 8 15.23 -12.06 -2.19
C LEU A 8 16.14 -11.25 -3.12
N LEU A 9 16.87 -11.93 -4.01
CA LEU A 9 17.72 -11.32 -5.03
C LEU A 9 16.84 -10.75 -6.14
N LEU A 10 16.14 -9.65 -5.86
CA LEU A 10 15.50 -8.85 -6.90
C LEU A 10 16.57 -7.95 -7.52
N VAL A 11 16.71 -8.03 -8.84
CA VAL A 11 17.61 -7.17 -9.61
C VAL A 11 17.18 -5.72 -9.42
N ARG A 12 17.96 -4.92 -8.69
CA ARG A 12 17.65 -3.48 -8.60
C ARG A 12 17.55 -2.90 -10.01
N PRO A 13 16.42 -2.28 -10.39
CA PRO A 13 16.35 -1.57 -11.66
C PRO A 13 17.46 -0.51 -11.65
N LYS A 14 18.39 -0.60 -12.61
CA LYS A 14 19.60 0.25 -12.64
C LYS A 14 19.27 1.75 -12.80
N HIS A 15 18.04 2.07 -13.17
CA HIS A 15 17.58 3.43 -13.47
C HIS A 15 16.92 4.15 -12.28
N LEU A 16 16.69 3.47 -11.15
CA LEU A 16 16.06 4.06 -9.98
C LEU A 16 17.10 4.38 -8.90
N ALA A 17 17.73 5.55 -9.02
CA ALA A 17 18.68 6.10 -8.03
C ALA A 17 18.01 6.55 -6.71
N SER A 18 16.72 6.28 -6.55
CA SER A 18 15.86 6.80 -5.48
C SER A 18 15.76 5.81 -4.33
N ARG A 19 15.54 6.31 -3.10
CA ARG A 19 15.41 5.46 -1.92
C ARG A 19 14.02 4.85 -1.90
N TRP A 20 13.92 3.54 -1.73
CA TRP A 20 12.66 2.87 -1.45
C TRP A 20 12.20 3.19 -0.02
N THR A 21 11.00 3.74 0.11
CA THR A 21 10.43 4.23 1.37
C THR A 21 9.42 3.25 1.98
N CYS A 22 8.72 2.50 1.13
CA CYS A 22 7.66 1.58 1.52
C CYS A 22 7.64 0.34 0.62
N VAL A 23 7.03 -0.74 1.12
CA VAL A 23 6.90 -2.01 0.43
C VAL A 23 5.58 -2.66 0.78
N ALA A 24 4.93 -3.27 -0.22
CA ALA A 24 3.81 -4.17 -0.02
C ALA A 24 4.04 -5.48 -0.76
N TRP A 25 3.51 -6.56 -0.20
CA TRP A 25 3.55 -7.87 -0.81
C TRP A 25 2.15 -8.46 -0.89
N GLN A 26 1.80 -8.96 -2.07
CA GLN A 26 0.63 -9.79 -2.30
C GLN A 26 1.08 -11.21 -2.57
N ALA A 27 0.70 -12.13 -1.70
CA ALA A 27 0.97 -13.54 -1.90
C ALA A 27 0.23 -14.08 -3.14
N PRO A 28 0.84 -15.02 -3.88
CA PRO A 28 0.16 -15.70 -4.97
C PRO A 28 -1.15 -16.33 -4.50
N ARG A 29 -2.21 -16.21 -5.28
CA ARG A 29 -3.52 -16.78 -4.94
C ARG A 29 -3.89 -17.86 -5.94
N PRO A 30 -4.37 -19.03 -5.49
CA PRO A 30 -4.95 -20.01 -6.39
C PRO A 30 -6.26 -19.44 -6.97
N THR A 31 -6.31 -19.20 -8.28
CA THR A 31 -7.57 -18.83 -8.95
C THR A 31 -8.23 -20.10 -9.46
N GLY A 32 -9.30 -20.55 -8.79
CA GLY A 32 -10.19 -21.61 -9.27
C GLY A 32 -10.35 -22.83 -8.35
N SER A 33 -11.60 -23.30 -8.21
CA SER A 33 -11.96 -24.61 -7.69
C SER A 33 -12.09 -25.61 -8.85
N GLY A 34 -10.97 -26.20 -9.30
CA GLY A 34 -11.00 -27.19 -10.39
C GLY A 34 -9.64 -27.64 -10.92
N LYS A 35 -9.66 -28.56 -11.90
CA LYS A 35 -8.47 -29.24 -12.48
C LYS A 35 -7.52 -28.35 -13.31
N SER A 36 -7.87 -27.09 -13.55
CA SER A 36 -6.97 -26.10 -14.17
C SER A 36 -6.68 -25.01 -13.15
N LYS A 37 -5.58 -25.17 -12.39
CA LYS A 37 -5.11 -24.16 -11.44
C LYS A 37 -4.17 -23.21 -12.18
N THR A 38 -4.68 -22.10 -12.68
CA THR A 38 -3.83 -20.92 -12.86
C THR A 38 -3.76 -20.22 -11.50
N ALA A 39 -2.57 -19.81 -11.06
CA ALA A 39 -2.41 -19.01 -9.86
C ALA A 39 -2.25 -17.55 -10.28
N ALA A 40 -2.94 -16.61 -9.61
CA ALA A 40 -2.60 -15.21 -9.72
C ALA A 40 -1.14 -15.02 -9.26
N PRO A 41 -0.34 -14.20 -9.97
CA PRO A 41 1.05 -14.00 -9.63
C PRO A 41 1.18 -13.37 -8.24
N GLY A 42 2.27 -13.69 -7.55
CA GLY A 42 2.64 -12.96 -6.34
C GLY A 42 3.27 -11.63 -6.72
N LEU A 43 2.74 -10.54 -6.23
CA LEU A 43 3.21 -9.19 -6.57
C LEU A 43 3.94 -8.55 -5.40
N LEU A 44 5.02 -7.83 -5.69
CA LEU A 44 5.71 -6.95 -4.76
C LEU A 44 5.62 -5.52 -5.30
N ALA A 45 5.17 -4.57 -4.47
CA ALA A 45 5.17 -3.16 -4.81
C ALA A 45 6.19 -2.42 -3.93
N LEU A 46 6.95 -1.51 -4.53
CA LEU A 46 7.92 -0.65 -3.86
C LEU A 46 7.62 0.81 -4.20
N GLY A 47 7.44 1.66 -3.19
CA GLY A 47 7.32 3.10 -3.38
C GLY A 47 8.62 3.82 -3.07
N SER A 48 8.93 4.90 -3.81
CA SER A 48 10.15 5.68 -3.66
C SER A 48 9.91 7.09 -3.10
N ASP A 49 10.98 7.71 -2.63
CA ASP A 49 11.02 9.13 -2.28
C ASP A 49 10.91 10.08 -3.49
N SER A 50 11.11 9.58 -4.71
CA SER A 50 10.87 10.31 -5.97
C SER A 50 9.42 10.29 -6.45
N GLY A 51 8.52 9.57 -5.76
CA GLY A 51 7.12 9.45 -6.16
C GLY A 51 6.83 8.30 -7.14
N SER A 52 7.83 7.50 -7.47
CA SER A 52 7.70 6.34 -8.35
C SER A 52 7.27 5.10 -7.56
N VAL A 53 6.53 4.21 -8.21
CA VAL A 53 6.16 2.90 -7.68
C VAL A 53 6.56 1.84 -8.70
N VAL A 54 7.26 0.80 -8.23
CA VAL A 54 7.61 -0.36 -9.05
C VAL A 54 6.82 -1.56 -8.59
N VAL A 55 6.17 -2.24 -9.52
CA VAL A 55 5.43 -3.49 -9.28
C VAL A 55 6.19 -4.63 -9.93
N TRP A 56 6.41 -5.70 -9.17
CA TRP A 56 7.26 -6.82 -9.52
C TRP A 56 6.47 -8.13 -9.41
N ASP A 57 6.56 -8.99 -10.43
CA ASP A 57 6.08 -10.38 -10.37
C ASP A 57 7.16 -11.26 -9.74
N VAL A 58 6.93 -11.65 -8.48
CA VAL A 58 7.92 -12.38 -7.68
C VAL A 58 8.16 -13.80 -8.22
N GLN A 59 7.20 -14.38 -8.95
CA GLN A 59 7.34 -15.70 -9.54
C GLN A 59 8.20 -15.66 -10.80
N ARG A 60 8.00 -14.64 -11.64
CA ARG A 60 8.78 -14.45 -12.87
C ARG A 60 10.13 -13.79 -12.61
N GLY A 61 10.27 -13.08 -11.50
CA GLY A 61 11.48 -12.31 -11.22
C GLY A 61 11.63 -11.10 -12.12
N GLU A 62 10.52 -10.53 -12.59
CA GLU A 62 10.50 -9.41 -13.55
C GLU A 62 9.69 -8.22 -13.03
N VAL A 63 10.09 -7.01 -13.43
CA VAL A 63 9.30 -5.79 -13.25
C VAL A 63 8.11 -5.84 -14.21
N VAL A 64 6.90 -5.72 -13.66
CA VAL A 64 5.65 -5.71 -14.43
C VAL A 64 5.31 -4.27 -14.82
N HIS A 65 5.42 -3.34 -13.87
CA HIS A 65 5.07 -1.94 -14.06
C HIS A 65 6.05 -1.02 -13.33
N GLU A 66 6.39 0.09 -13.99
CA GLU A 66 7.01 1.26 -13.39
C GLU A 66 6.02 2.43 -13.50
N ILE A 67 5.53 2.92 -12.37
CA ILE A 67 4.42 3.86 -12.27
C ILE A 67 4.92 5.17 -11.70
N GLU A 68 4.74 6.28 -12.41
CA GLU A 68 4.89 7.63 -11.86
C GLU A 68 3.67 7.98 -10.99
N ALA A 69 3.64 7.42 -9.78
CA ALA A 69 2.46 7.44 -8.96
C ALA A 69 2.16 8.83 -8.37
N HIS A 70 3.18 9.50 -7.83
CA HIS A 70 3.03 10.77 -7.12
C HIS A 70 4.08 11.78 -7.61
N SER A 71 3.78 13.07 -7.48
CA SER A 71 4.74 14.14 -7.83
C SER A 71 5.82 14.36 -6.76
N GLN A 72 5.69 13.68 -5.62
CA GLN A 72 6.57 13.72 -4.46
C GLN A 72 6.62 12.33 -3.82
N ALA A 73 7.37 12.18 -2.72
CA ALA A 73 7.57 10.92 -2.03
C ALA A 73 6.28 10.11 -1.82
N VAL A 74 6.36 8.82 -2.17
CA VAL A 74 5.36 7.82 -1.80
C VAL A 74 5.61 7.46 -0.34
N HIS A 75 4.60 7.62 0.49
CA HIS A 75 4.69 7.31 1.91
C HIS A 75 4.30 5.87 2.22
N ASP A 76 3.31 5.34 1.50
CA ASP A 76 2.82 3.98 1.72
C ASP A 76 2.19 3.40 0.47
N VAL A 77 2.21 2.07 0.40
CA VAL A 77 1.60 1.27 -0.66
C VAL A 77 0.91 0.06 -0.04
N VAL A 78 -0.29 -0.29 -0.49
CA VAL A 78 -1.04 -1.46 0.00
C VAL A 78 -1.81 -2.13 -1.12
N PHE A 79 -1.80 -3.47 -1.15
CA PHE A 79 -2.63 -4.25 -2.08
C PHE A 79 -4.01 -4.50 -1.48
N ASP A 80 -5.04 -4.45 -2.32
CA ASP A 80 -6.37 -4.90 -1.93
C ASP A 80 -6.59 -6.42 -2.15
N SER A 81 -7.78 -6.87 -1.78
CA SER A 81 -8.24 -8.23 -2.03
C SER A 81 -8.60 -8.49 -3.50
N GLY A 82 -8.69 -7.48 -4.35
CA GLY A 82 -8.95 -7.58 -5.79
C GLY A 82 -7.69 -7.69 -6.66
N GLY A 83 -6.50 -7.34 -6.14
CA GLY A 83 -5.28 -7.21 -6.95
C GLY A 83 -4.96 -5.78 -7.39
N ALA A 84 -5.72 -4.79 -6.96
CA ALA A 84 -5.37 -3.39 -7.17
C ALA A 84 -4.38 -2.89 -6.10
N LEU A 85 -3.57 -1.91 -6.48
CA LEU A 85 -2.60 -1.27 -5.62
C LEU A 85 -3.10 0.12 -5.22
N LEU A 86 -3.13 0.42 -3.93
CA LEU A 86 -3.36 1.76 -3.41
C LEU A 86 -2.04 2.37 -2.98
N THR A 87 -1.89 3.66 -3.23
CA THR A 87 -0.68 4.45 -3.00
C THR A 87 -1.07 5.77 -2.36
N CYS A 88 -0.27 6.25 -1.40
CA CYS A 88 -0.40 7.61 -0.88
C CYS A 88 0.96 8.30 -0.80
N GLY A 89 0.95 9.63 -0.95
CA GLY A 89 2.16 10.42 -0.92
C GLY A 89 2.00 11.82 -0.34
N GLU A 90 3.10 12.55 -0.37
CA GLU A 90 3.19 13.94 0.13
C GLU A 90 2.32 14.92 -0.68
N ASP A 91 1.98 14.57 -1.93
CA ASP A 91 1.07 15.35 -2.79
C ASP A 91 -0.39 15.38 -2.29
N ARG A 92 -0.69 14.67 -1.18
CA ARG A 92 -2.00 14.58 -0.53
C ARG A 92 -3.05 13.86 -1.39
N LEU A 93 -2.58 13.05 -2.34
CA LEU A 93 -3.42 12.18 -3.14
C LEU A 93 -3.33 10.76 -2.61
N ILE A 94 -4.43 10.03 -2.78
CA ILE A 94 -4.46 8.59 -2.70
C ILE A 94 -4.87 8.12 -4.08
N LYS A 95 -4.04 7.29 -4.70
CA LYS A 95 -4.28 6.79 -6.04
C LYS A 95 -4.39 5.28 -6.01
N THR A 96 -5.27 4.75 -6.85
CA THR A 96 -5.46 3.31 -7.05
C THR A 96 -5.05 2.92 -8.45
N TRP A 97 -4.38 1.79 -8.56
CA TRP A 97 -3.77 1.31 -9.80
C TRP A 97 -4.19 -0.12 -10.07
N SER A 98 -4.43 -0.43 -11.34
CA SER A 98 -4.56 -1.80 -11.81
C SER A 98 -3.17 -2.41 -11.89
N CYS A 99 -2.92 -3.50 -11.16
CA CYS A 99 -1.65 -4.22 -11.30
C CYS A 99 -1.57 -5.04 -12.60
N GLU A 100 -2.70 -5.27 -13.27
CA GLU A 100 -2.75 -5.95 -14.55
C GLU A 100 -2.36 -5.00 -15.70
N SER A 101 -3.01 -3.83 -15.79
CA SER A 101 -2.76 -2.87 -16.88
C SER A 101 -1.73 -1.78 -16.55
N GLY A 102 -1.42 -1.55 -15.27
CA GLY A 102 -0.57 -0.44 -14.83
C GLY A 102 -1.30 0.91 -14.81
N GLU A 103 -2.58 0.95 -15.17
CA GLU A 103 -3.34 2.19 -15.30
C GLU A 103 -3.88 2.69 -13.96
N GLN A 104 -4.02 4.01 -13.86
CA GLN A 104 -4.67 4.65 -12.71
C GLN A 104 -6.19 4.42 -12.80
N LEU A 105 -6.73 3.71 -11.81
CA LEU A 105 -8.17 3.42 -11.69
C LEU A 105 -8.93 4.57 -11.03
N ASP A 106 -8.31 5.21 -10.03
CA ASP A 106 -9.02 6.16 -9.17
C ASP A 106 -8.03 7.12 -8.48
N VAL A 107 -8.51 8.31 -8.13
CA VAL A 107 -7.76 9.32 -7.39
C VAL A 107 -8.65 10.03 -6.38
N LEU A 108 -8.24 9.99 -5.11
CA LEU A 108 -8.86 10.75 -4.03
C LEU A 108 -7.92 11.85 -3.56
N LYS A 109 -8.45 13.07 -3.46
CA LYS A 109 -7.80 14.15 -2.71
C LYS A 109 -8.03 13.95 -1.22
N ALA A 110 -6.98 13.54 -0.50
CA ALA A 110 -7.04 13.22 0.93
C ALA A 110 -7.19 14.47 1.84
N GLY A 111 -7.45 15.65 1.28
CA GLY A 111 -7.74 16.87 2.03
C GLY A 111 -6.52 17.78 2.22
N LYS A 112 -6.41 18.40 3.40
CA LYS A 112 -5.43 19.49 3.65
C LYS A 112 -4.02 19.00 3.98
N ALA A 113 -3.88 17.79 4.52
CA ALA A 113 -2.62 17.22 4.98
C ALA A 113 -2.31 15.91 4.24
N ALA A 114 -1.02 15.55 4.19
CA ALA A 114 -0.55 14.32 3.59
C ALA A 114 -1.07 13.09 4.37
N VAL A 115 -1.13 11.96 3.67
CA VAL A 115 -1.41 10.67 4.25
C VAL A 115 -0.10 9.90 4.29
N HIS A 116 0.26 9.43 5.47
CA HIS A 116 1.52 8.75 5.71
C HIS A 116 1.37 7.23 5.75
N ARG A 117 0.19 6.72 6.13
CA ARG A 117 -0.09 5.28 6.16
C ARG A 117 -1.48 4.95 5.65
N LEU A 118 -1.58 3.79 5.02
CA LEU A 118 -2.81 3.16 4.56
C LEU A 118 -2.99 1.81 5.26
N ALA A 119 -4.22 1.46 5.58
CA ALA A 119 -4.57 0.09 5.93
C ALA A 119 -5.91 -0.27 5.29
N LEU A 120 -6.03 -1.49 4.78
CA LEU A 120 -7.24 -2.02 4.19
C LEU A 120 -7.87 -3.08 5.11
N SER A 121 -9.19 -3.09 5.18
CA SER A 121 -9.92 -4.21 5.76
C SER A 121 -9.67 -5.47 4.92
N ALA A 122 -9.76 -6.65 5.53
CA ALA A 122 -9.63 -7.93 4.87
C ALA A 122 -10.68 -8.11 3.75
N ASP A 123 -11.88 -7.53 3.93
CA ASP A 123 -12.91 -7.50 2.89
C ASP A 123 -12.65 -6.49 1.76
N GLY A 124 -11.65 -5.61 1.91
CA GLY A 124 -11.27 -4.57 0.94
C GLY A 124 -12.25 -3.40 0.82
N LYS A 125 -13.35 -3.39 1.59
CA LYS A 125 -14.40 -2.37 1.47
C LYS A 125 -14.11 -1.10 2.26
N GLN A 126 -13.22 -1.20 3.25
CA GLN A 126 -12.86 -0.09 4.12
C GLN A 126 -11.37 0.20 4.03
N VAL A 127 -11.03 1.47 4.16
CA VAL A 127 -9.66 1.96 4.18
C VAL A 127 -9.47 2.95 5.31
N LEU A 128 -8.39 2.76 6.06
CA LEU A 128 -7.90 3.70 7.04
C LEU A 128 -6.81 4.56 6.44
N LEU A 129 -6.95 5.86 6.67
CA LEU A 129 -6.00 6.86 6.22
C LEU A 129 -5.41 7.54 7.45
N ALA A 130 -4.10 7.42 7.67
CA ALA A 130 -3.42 8.14 8.74
C ALA A 130 -2.68 9.35 8.17
N GLY A 131 -3.18 10.54 8.50
CA GLY A 131 -2.46 11.81 8.38
C GLY A 131 -2.52 12.53 9.73
N THR A 132 -2.78 13.84 9.71
CA THR A 132 -3.07 14.61 10.94
C THR A 132 -4.26 14.08 11.75
N THR A 133 -5.13 13.33 11.09
CA THR A 133 -6.27 12.64 11.69
C THR A 133 -6.34 11.25 11.09
N ILE A 134 -6.73 10.27 11.87
CA ILE A 134 -7.05 8.95 11.34
C ILE A 134 -8.48 9.00 10.81
N ARG A 135 -8.69 8.53 9.58
CA ARG A 135 -10.02 8.53 8.93
C ARG A 135 -10.34 7.16 8.45
N LEU A 136 -11.54 6.68 8.80
CA LEU A 136 -12.12 5.49 8.24
C LEU A 136 -13.01 5.88 7.07
N MET A 137 -12.74 5.29 5.91
CA MET A 137 -13.43 5.56 4.66
C MET A 137 -13.97 4.27 4.07
N GLN A 138 -15.12 4.35 3.42
CA GLN A 138 -15.58 3.33 2.50
C GLN A 138 -14.81 3.48 1.18
N ARG A 139 -14.32 2.36 0.62
CA ARG A 139 -13.51 2.37 -0.59
C ARG A 139 -14.31 2.80 -1.82
N GLU A 140 -15.52 2.26 -1.98
CA GLU A 140 -16.43 2.66 -3.04
C GLU A 140 -16.94 4.09 -2.80
N GLY A 141 -16.65 4.99 -3.74
CA GLY A 141 -17.07 6.40 -3.66
C GLY A 141 -16.37 7.24 -2.59
N TRP A 142 -15.35 6.70 -1.90
CA TRP A 142 -14.55 7.42 -0.90
C TRP A 142 -15.38 8.15 0.16
N LYS A 143 -16.44 7.52 0.65
CA LYS A 143 -17.29 8.11 1.70
C LYS A 143 -16.60 8.02 3.05
N ARG A 144 -16.45 9.14 3.75
CA ARG A 144 -15.93 9.14 5.12
C ARG A 144 -16.96 8.59 6.09
N LEU A 145 -16.61 7.50 6.78
CA LEU A 145 -17.42 6.87 7.82
C LEU A 145 -17.12 7.48 9.18
N GLN A 146 -15.84 7.61 9.52
CA GLN A 146 -15.42 8.11 10.82
C GLN A 146 -14.18 8.99 10.71
N ARG A 147 -14.07 9.96 11.61
CA ARG A 147 -12.86 10.76 11.84
C ARG A 147 -12.47 10.57 13.29
N LEU A 148 -11.27 10.06 13.49
CA LEU A 148 -10.65 9.87 14.78
C LEU A 148 -9.58 10.96 14.99
N PRO A 149 -9.33 11.38 16.25
CA PRO A 149 -8.14 12.17 16.54
C PRO A 149 -6.91 11.39 16.06
N GLY A 150 -6.01 12.08 15.37
CA GLY A 150 -4.73 11.50 14.97
C GLY A 150 -3.65 11.76 16.01
N HIS A 151 -2.42 11.41 15.65
CA HIS A 151 -1.24 11.71 16.45
C HIS A 151 -0.73 13.12 16.17
N ALA A 152 0.03 13.68 17.11
CA ALA A 152 0.72 14.96 16.91
C ALA A 152 1.83 14.83 15.85
N GLU A 153 2.46 13.67 15.79
CA GLU A 153 3.48 13.30 14.81
C GLU A 153 2.89 12.40 13.70
N PRO A 154 3.55 12.30 12.54
CA PRO A 154 3.16 11.35 11.48
C PRO A 154 3.04 9.92 12.00
N ALA A 155 1.96 9.24 11.60
CA ALA A 155 1.78 7.84 11.96
C ALA A 155 2.88 6.98 11.32
N SER A 156 3.59 6.22 12.15
CA SER A 156 4.65 5.31 11.76
C SER A 156 4.13 3.93 11.36
N CYS A 157 2.99 3.49 11.91
CA CYS A 157 2.26 2.33 11.42
C CYS A 157 0.74 2.47 11.61
N LEU A 158 0.00 1.72 10.80
CA LEU A 158 -1.46 1.65 10.82
C LEU A 158 -1.88 0.25 10.43
N SER A 159 -2.78 -0.38 11.20
CA SER A 159 -3.25 -1.72 10.88
C SER A 159 -4.65 -1.96 11.42
N PHE A 160 -5.45 -2.75 10.71
CA PHE A 160 -6.69 -3.31 11.24
C PHE A 160 -6.37 -4.49 12.16
N ALA A 161 -7.15 -4.62 13.24
CA ALA A 161 -7.15 -5.85 14.03
C ALA A 161 -7.69 -7.02 13.18
N PRO A 162 -7.26 -8.27 13.43
CA PRO A 162 -7.72 -9.43 12.66
C PRO A 162 -9.24 -9.64 12.67
N ASN A 163 -9.92 -9.16 13.71
CA ASN A 163 -11.38 -9.22 13.83
C ASN A 163 -12.10 -8.00 13.20
N GLU A 164 -11.35 -7.07 12.61
CA GLU A 164 -11.82 -5.81 11.99
C GLU A 164 -12.60 -4.87 12.91
N GLN A 165 -12.66 -5.15 14.22
CA GLN A 165 -13.38 -4.30 15.17
C GLN A 165 -12.56 -3.10 15.64
N PHE A 166 -11.25 -3.21 15.56
CA PHE A 166 -10.32 -2.18 16.02
C PHE A 166 -9.27 -1.90 14.95
N ALA A 167 -8.62 -0.76 15.07
CA ALA A 167 -7.43 -0.43 14.32
C ALA A 167 -6.39 0.14 15.27
N LEU A 168 -5.13 -0.21 15.03
CA LEU A 168 -4.00 0.27 15.81
C LEU A 168 -3.27 1.32 15.00
N SER A 169 -2.86 2.38 15.69
CA SER A 169 -2.04 3.43 15.13
C SER A 169 -0.88 3.76 16.06
N SER A 170 0.30 3.96 15.49
CA SER A 170 1.45 4.45 16.25
C SER A 170 2.03 5.67 15.56
N ALA A 171 2.64 6.55 16.34
CA ALA A 171 3.50 7.61 15.84
C ALA A 171 4.81 7.62 16.64
N ASP A 172 5.77 8.45 16.24
CA ASP A 172 7.06 8.59 16.96
C ASP A 172 6.89 9.31 18.32
N SER A 173 5.73 9.93 18.55
CA SER A 173 5.30 10.24 19.91
C SER A 173 5.15 8.93 20.69
N ARG A 174 5.67 8.84 21.92
CA ARG A 174 5.71 7.61 22.76
C ARG A 174 4.34 6.99 23.12
N HIS A 175 3.27 7.35 22.42
CA HIS A 175 1.90 6.94 22.63
C HIS A 175 1.45 6.05 21.46
N LEU A 176 1.06 4.82 21.81
CA LEU A 176 0.26 3.93 20.99
C LEU A 176 -1.21 4.24 21.27
N SER A 177 -2.03 4.39 20.23
CA SER A 177 -3.47 4.70 20.32
C SER A 177 -4.31 3.78 19.44
#